data_AF-A0A6A3HB47-F1
#
_entry.id   AF-A0A6A3HB47-F1
#
_cell.length_a   1.000
_cell.length_b   1.000
_cell.length_c   1.000
_cell.angle_alpha   90.00
_cell.angle_beta   90.00
_cell.angle_gamma   90.00
#
_symmetry.space_group_name_H-M   'P 1'
#
loop_
_entity.id
_entity.type
_entity.pdbx_description
1 polymer ?
#
loop_
_entity_poly.entity_id
_entity_poly.type
_entity_poly.pdbx_seq_one_letter_code
_entity_poly.pdbx_strand_id
1 'polypeptide(L)'
;MNGGKRQLGKRSSGDKFELSPYLFEVFADRYRAARNAHKGVDYQRLSTTKNFKDFKGHAEELRAKEPELKVLLMKALAEQREIDAGKPMKNIEALEEEIAMLDVQHNEDIAKCKQLEVDIEQQEEQHSLTISKLKESYEVEIWKLQNELNEVKAKYDALKQVMTGRGKSAELGGERLPDKPS
;
A
#
# COMPACT_ATOMS: atom_id res chain seq x y z
N MET A 1 -29.01 -16.65 -7.57
CA MET A 1 -27.90 -16.77 -8.55
C MET A 1 -27.66 -15.39 -9.14
N ASN A 2 -26.78 -14.59 -8.53
CA ASN A 2 -26.50 -13.23 -9.00
C ASN A 2 -25.23 -13.27 -9.86
N GLY A 3 -25.40 -13.11 -11.17
CA GLY A 3 -24.31 -13.01 -12.13
C GLY A 3 -23.53 -11.71 -11.92
N GLY A 4 -22.40 -11.80 -11.22
CA GLY A 4 -21.47 -10.71 -11.04
C GLY A 4 -20.87 -10.27 -12.37
N LYS A 5 -21.25 -9.08 -12.85
CA LYS A 5 -20.57 -8.39 -13.94
C LYS A 5 -19.18 -8.00 -13.43
N ARG A 6 -18.13 -8.62 -13.99
CA ARG A 6 -16.74 -8.22 -13.75
C ARG A 6 -16.57 -6.78 -14.25
N GLN A 7 -16.35 -5.83 -13.35
CA GLN A 7 -15.87 -4.51 -13.73
C GLN A 7 -14.43 -4.67 -14.24
N LEU A 8 -14.28 -4.69 -15.58
CA LEU A 8 -12.99 -4.47 -16.21
C LEU A 8 -12.54 -3.06 -15.83
N GLY A 9 -11.56 -2.97 -14.94
CA GLY A 9 -10.94 -1.71 -14.54
C GLY A 9 -10.54 -0.89 -15.77
N LYS A 10 -10.77 0.42 -15.72
CA LYS A 10 -10.36 1.34 -16.78
C LYS A 10 -8.84 1.22 -16.94
N ARG A 11 -8.39 0.66 -18.07
CA ARG A 11 -6.97 0.68 -18.44
C ARG A 11 -6.50 2.12 -18.49
N SER A 12 -5.36 2.41 -17.87
CA SER A 12 -4.71 3.70 -17.97
C SER A 12 -4.51 4.05 -19.45
N SER A 13 -4.60 5.32 -19.82
CA SER A 13 -4.33 5.74 -21.20
C SER A 13 -2.86 5.58 -21.61
N GLY A 14 -1.96 5.31 -20.65
CA GLY A 14 -0.53 5.06 -20.90
C GLY A 14 -0.27 3.72 -21.58
N ASP A 15 -1.02 2.68 -21.21
CA ASP A 15 -0.82 1.30 -21.72
C ASP A 15 -1.28 1.13 -23.18
N LYS A 16 -1.92 2.14 -23.78
CA LYS A 16 -2.54 2.02 -25.11
C LYS A 16 -1.53 1.91 -26.24
N PHE A 17 -0.31 2.41 -26.05
CA PHE A 17 0.76 2.39 -27.07
C PHE A 17 1.97 1.55 -26.64
N GLU A 18 1.74 0.61 -25.72
CA GLU A 18 2.75 -0.38 -25.38
C GLU A 18 2.80 -1.48 -26.45
N LEU A 19 4.03 -1.82 -26.83
CA LEU A 19 4.27 -2.94 -27.74
C LEU A 19 4.53 -4.18 -26.89
N SER A 20 3.73 -5.22 -27.11
CA SER A 20 4.06 -6.55 -26.57
C SER A 20 5.31 -7.12 -27.26
N PRO A 21 5.99 -8.11 -26.66
CA PRO A 21 7.18 -8.73 -27.26
C PRO A 21 6.93 -9.22 -28.70
N TYR A 22 5.79 -9.84 -28.96
CA TYR A 22 5.38 -10.27 -30.31
C TYR A 22 5.25 -9.10 -31.30
N LEU A 23 4.72 -7.95 -30.85
CA LEU A 23 4.61 -6.79 -31.74
C LEU A 23 5.97 -6.17 -32.06
N PHE A 24 6.95 -6.27 -31.15
CA PHE A 24 8.34 -5.91 -31.46
C PHE A 24 8.95 -6.79 -32.53
N GLU A 25 8.66 -8.10 -32.56
CA GLU A 25 9.14 -9.00 -33.61
C GLU A 25 8.57 -8.60 -34.99
N VAL A 26 7.25 -8.39 -35.06
CA VAL A 26 6.61 -7.92 -36.30
C VAL A 26 7.16 -6.56 -36.73
N PHE A 27 7.42 -5.66 -35.79
CA PHE A 27 8.01 -4.36 -36.07
C PHE A 27 9.45 -4.50 -36.60
N ALA A 28 10.26 -5.37 -35.98
CA ALA A 28 11.62 -5.68 -36.41
C ALA A 28 11.67 -6.17 -37.86
N ASP A 29 10.77 -7.09 -38.25
CA ASP A 29 10.71 -7.62 -39.61
C ASP A 29 10.36 -6.56 -40.64
N ARG A 30 9.41 -5.67 -40.32
CA ARG A 30 9.03 -4.55 -41.19
C ARG A 30 10.16 -3.53 -41.29
N TYR A 31 10.83 -3.24 -40.19
CA TYR A 31 11.99 -2.36 -40.15
C TYR A 31 13.14 -2.93 -41.00
N ARG A 32 13.45 -4.22 -40.86
CA ARG A 32 14.46 -4.93 -41.66
C ARG A 32 14.11 -4.92 -43.14
N ALA A 33 12.86 -5.23 -43.50
CA ALA A 33 12.41 -5.21 -44.89
C ALA A 33 12.52 -3.82 -45.54
N ALA A 34 12.14 -2.76 -44.81
CA ALA A 34 12.28 -1.39 -45.28
C ALA A 34 13.75 -1.02 -45.52
N ARG A 35 14.63 -1.36 -44.56
CA ARG A 35 16.08 -1.14 -44.69
C ARG A 35 16.70 -1.89 -45.86
N ASN A 36 16.34 -3.16 -46.04
CA ASN A 36 16.80 -3.97 -47.18
C ASN A 36 16.34 -3.40 -48.53
N ALA A 37 15.19 -2.72 -48.56
CA ALA A 37 14.70 -2.00 -49.73
C ALA A 37 15.29 -0.58 -49.87
N HIS A 38 16.24 -0.18 -49.02
CA HIS A 38 16.79 1.17 -48.92
C HIS A 38 15.71 2.26 -48.75
N LYS A 39 14.65 1.96 -48.00
CA LYS A 39 13.53 2.87 -47.73
C LYS A 39 13.32 3.08 -46.23
N GLY A 40 12.65 4.17 -45.87
CA GLY A 40 12.14 4.39 -44.52
C GLY A 40 10.94 3.49 -44.22
N VAL A 41 10.69 3.23 -42.93
CA VAL A 41 9.46 2.54 -42.52
C VAL A 41 8.26 3.46 -42.72
N ASP A 42 7.26 2.96 -43.44
CA ASP A 42 5.97 3.65 -43.60
C ASP A 42 5.11 3.42 -42.36
N TYR A 43 5.31 4.28 -41.35
CA TYR A 43 4.62 4.22 -40.06
C TYR A 43 3.11 4.45 -40.19
N GLN A 44 2.67 5.28 -41.14
CA GLN A 44 1.23 5.48 -41.37
C GLN A 44 0.59 4.18 -41.81
N ARG A 45 1.14 3.53 -42.84
CA ARG A 45 0.62 2.25 -43.30
C ARG A 45 0.74 1.17 -42.22
N LEU A 46 1.87 1.11 -41.51
CA LEU A 46 2.09 0.10 -40.46
C LEU A 46 1.08 0.21 -39.32
N SER A 47 0.76 1.43 -38.88
CA SER A 47 -0.22 1.71 -37.82
C SER A 47 -1.65 1.28 -38.17
N THR A 48 -1.96 1.10 -39.46
CA THR A 48 -3.29 0.64 -39.91
C THR A 48 -3.40 -0.88 -40.03
N THR A 49 -2.30 -1.60 -39.85
CA THR A 49 -2.31 -3.07 -39.95
C THR A 49 -3.00 -3.72 -38.75
N LYS A 50 -3.43 -4.98 -38.93
CA LYS A 50 -4.11 -5.75 -37.88
C LYS A 50 -3.26 -5.98 -36.63
N ASN A 51 -1.93 -5.84 -36.73
CA ASN A 51 -1.01 -6.07 -35.61
C ASN A 51 -0.87 -4.81 -34.74
N PHE A 52 -0.99 -3.60 -35.30
CA PHE A 52 -0.82 -2.33 -34.59
C PHE A 52 -2.13 -1.56 -34.44
N LYS A 53 -3.25 -2.25 -34.18
CA LYS A 53 -4.60 -1.63 -34.12
C LYS A 53 -4.66 -0.47 -33.14
N ASP A 54 -3.96 -0.57 -32.01
CA ASP A 54 -3.96 0.45 -30.98
C ASP A 54 -3.24 1.73 -31.42
N PHE A 55 -2.37 1.65 -32.43
CA PHE A 55 -1.65 2.77 -33.04
C PHE A 55 -2.40 3.43 -34.20
N LYS A 56 -3.61 2.96 -34.55
CA LYS A 56 -4.35 3.48 -35.71
C LYS A 56 -4.64 4.98 -35.56
N GLY A 57 -4.15 5.78 -36.50
CA GLY A 57 -4.25 7.24 -36.46
C GLY A 57 -3.15 7.93 -35.63
N HIS A 58 -2.26 7.15 -35.00
CA HIS A 58 -1.18 7.59 -34.11
C HIS A 58 0.17 7.04 -34.59
N ALA A 59 0.48 7.24 -35.87
CA ALA A 59 1.71 6.73 -36.49
C ALA A 59 3.00 7.26 -35.85
N GLU A 60 2.96 8.48 -35.29
CA GLU A 60 4.11 9.07 -34.60
C GLU A 60 4.44 8.34 -33.29
N GLU A 61 3.44 7.81 -32.57
CA GLU A 61 3.68 6.97 -31.38
C GLU A 61 4.40 5.67 -31.75
N LEU A 62 4.05 5.09 -32.91
CA LEU A 62 4.74 3.90 -33.42
C LEU A 62 6.17 4.23 -33.87
N ARG A 63 6.39 5.40 -34.47
CA ARG A 63 7.73 5.90 -34.79
C ARG A 63 8.57 6.14 -33.53
N ALA A 64 7.96 6.64 -32.46
CA ALA A 64 8.63 6.87 -31.18
C ALA A 64 9.17 5.58 -30.53
N LYS A 65 8.68 4.40 -30.94
CA LYS A 65 9.19 3.08 -30.53
C LYS A 65 10.40 2.59 -31.33
N GLU A 66 10.79 3.28 -32.42
CA GLU A 66 11.95 2.90 -33.23
C GLU A 66 13.28 2.90 -32.45
N PRO A 67 13.59 3.86 -31.55
CA PRO A 67 14.82 3.80 -30.74
C PRO A 67 14.88 2.57 -29.84
N GLU A 68 13.76 2.22 -29.20
CA GLU A 68 13.64 1.03 -28.36
C GLU A 68 13.87 -0.24 -29.18
N LEU A 69 13.24 -0.33 -30.36
CA LEU A 69 13.47 -1.42 -31.31
C LEU A 69 14.95 -1.53 -31.73
N LYS A 70 15.62 -0.41 -32.01
CA LYS A 70 17.04 -0.41 -32.39
C LYS A 70 17.95 -0.93 -31.28
N VAL A 71 17.68 -0.56 -30.03
CA VAL A 71 18.43 -1.07 -28.87
C VAL A 71 18.27 -2.58 -28.77
N LEU A 72 17.05 -3.10 -28.90
CA LEU A 72 16.78 -4.55 -28.88
C LEU A 72 17.52 -5.28 -30.02
N LEU A 73 17.48 -4.73 -31.24
CA LEU A 73 18.20 -5.31 -32.38
C LEU A 73 19.72 -5.29 -32.21
N MET A 74 20.28 -4.22 -31.65
CA MET A 74 21.71 -4.14 -31.34
C MET A 74 22.12 -5.16 -30.27
N LYS A 75 21.31 -5.32 -29.22
CA LYS A 75 21.55 -6.31 -28.18
C LYS A 75 21.49 -7.74 -28.74
N ALA A 76 20.47 -8.05 -29.54
CA ALA A 76 20.34 -9.35 -30.21
C ALA A 76 21.50 -9.62 -31.18
N LEU A 77 21.98 -8.59 -31.89
CA LEU A 77 23.16 -8.73 -32.76
C LEU A 77 24.43 -9.01 -31.95
N ALA A 78 24.61 -8.36 -30.80
CA ALA A 78 25.74 -8.62 -29.92
C ALA A 78 25.68 -10.06 -29.38
N GLU A 79 24.52 -10.50 -28.91
CA GLU A 79 24.29 -11.87 -28.45
C GLU A 79 24.55 -12.90 -29.56
N GLN A 80 24.04 -12.66 -30.77
CA GLN A 80 24.33 -13.52 -31.93
C GLN A 80 25.82 -13.55 -32.25
N ARG A 81 26.53 -12.42 -32.18
CA ARG A 81 27.99 -12.38 -32.38
C ARG A 81 28.74 -13.15 -31.30
N GLU A 82 28.26 -13.16 -30.07
CA GLU A 82 28.85 -13.99 -29.01
C GLU A 82 28.67 -15.48 -29.31
N ILE A 83 27.50 -15.87 -29.82
CA ILE A 83 27.23 -17.23 -30.28
C ILE A 83 28.12 -17.60 -31.47
N ASP A 84 28.16 -16.75 -32.50
CA ASP A 84 28.93 -16.97 -33.74
C ASP A 84 30.44 -16.95 -33.50
N ALA A 85 30.92 -16.15 -32.54
CA ALA A 85 32.31 -16.15 -32.08
C ALA A 85 32.66 -17.40 -31.26
N GLY A 86 31.70 -18.30 -31.03
CA GLY A 86 31.91 -19.52 -30.27
C GLY A 86 32.28 -19.23 -28.81
N LYS A 87 31.75 -18.15 -28.21
CA LYS A 87 31.95 -17.86 -26.80
C LYS A 87 31.54 -19.13 -26.03
N PRO A 88 32.49 -19.81 -25.37
CA PRO A 88 32.18 -21.11 -24.79
C PRO A 88 31.08 -20.91 -23.76
N MET A 89 30.03 -21.75 -23.82
CA MET A 89 29.10 -21.88 -22.70
C MET A 89 29.93 -21.97 -21.42
N LYS A 90 29.48 -21.29 -20.36
CA LYS A 90 30.05 -21.50 -19.02
C LYS A 90 30.17 -23.00 -18.84
N ASN A 91 31.38 -23.47 -18.59
CA ASN A 91 31.61 -24.88 -18.35
C ASN A 91 30.88 -25.27 -17.06
N ILE A 92 30.70 -26.58 -16.87
CA ILE A 92 29.99 -27.11 -15.69
C ILE A 92 30.61 -26.56 -14.40
N GLU A 93 31.95 -26.47 -14.34
CA GLU A 93 32.69 -25.92 -13.20
C GLU A 93 32.32 -24.46 -12.87
N ALA A 94 32.26 -23.57 -13.86
CA ALA A 94 31.86 -22.17 -13.64
C ALA A 94 30.39 -22.02 -13.21
N LEU A 95 29.51 -22.94 -13.62
CA LEU A 95 28.13 -22.97 -13.17
C LEU A 95 28.02 -23.51 -11.74
N GLU A 96 28.80 -24.53 -11.40
CA GLU A 96 28.88 -25.08 -10.04
C GLU A 96 29.40 -24.03 -9.04
N GLU A 97 30.42 -23.25 -9.41
CA GLU A 97 30.90 -22.13 -8.60
C GLU A 97 29.83 -21.05 -8.39
N GLU A 98 29.09 -20.69 -9.44
CA GLU A 98 28.00 -19.71 -9.35
C GLU A 98 26.86 -20.21 -8.47
N ILE A 99 26.48 -21.49 -8.59
CA ILE A 99 25.48 -22.13 -7.72
C ILE A 99 25.96 -22.13 -6.27
N ALA A 100 27.21 -22.50 -6.00
CA ALA A 100 27.76 -22.52 -4.66
C ALA A 100 27.77 -21.12 -4.01
N MET A 101 28.12 -20.07 -4.76
CA MET A 101 28.04 -18.69 -4.27
C MET A 101 26.60 -18.26 -3.97
N LEU A 102 25.65 -18.62 -4.85
CA LEU A 102 24.23 -18.34 -4.65
C LEU A 102 23.67 -19.06 -3.42
N ASP A 103 24.09 -20.29 -3.16
CA ASP A 103 23.69 -21.06 -1.98
C ASP A 103 24.20 -20.43 -0.69
N VAL A 104 25.46 -19.96 -0.67
CA VAL A 104 26.00 -19.22 0.48
C VAL A 104 25.21 -17.94 0.72
N GLN A 105 24.97 -17.14 -0.31
CA GLN A 105 24.19 -15.91 -0.22
C GLN A 105 22.77 -16.17 0.29
N HIS A 106 22.10 -17.21 -0.23
CA HIS A 106 20.76 -17.59 0.19
C HIS A 106 20.72 -17.96 1.68
N ASN A 107 21.71 -18.72 2.15
CA ASN A 107 21.80 -19.09 3.56
C ASN A 107 22.03 -17.88 4.48
N GLU A 108 22.88 -16.93 4.06
CA GLU A 108 23.08 -15.68 4.79
C GLU A 108 21.80 -14.85 4.87
N ASP A 109 21.04 -14.78 3.78
CA ASP A 109 19.80 -14.01 3.74
C ASP A 109 18.69 -14.68 4.57
N ILE A 110 18.63 -16.02 4.59
CA ILE A 110 17.77 -16.76 5.53
C ILE A 110 18.14 -16.42 6.98
N ALA A 111 19.42 -16.38 7.31
CA ALA A 111 19.87 -16.07 8.66
C ALA A 111 19.47 -14.64 9.08
N LYS A 112 19.65 -13.65 8.19
CA LYS A 112 19.20 -12.27 8.42
C LYS A 112 17.68 -12.19 8.61
N CYS A 113 16.91 -12.86 7.76
CA CYS A 113 15.44 -12.88 7.88
C CYS A 113 14.99 -13.47 9.23
N LYS A 114 15.60 -14.58 9.68
CA LYS A 114 15.30 -15.17 10.99
C LYS A 114 15.62 -14.23 12.15
N GLN A 115 16.73 -13.50 12.07
CA GLN A 115 17.08 -12.52 13.11
C GLN A 115 16.07 -11.37 13.15
N LEU A 116 15.68 -10.83 11.99
CA LEU A 116 14.70 -9.76 11.91
C LEU A 116 13.33 -10.18 12.45
N GLU A 117 12.92 -11.43 12.23
CA GLU A 117 11.66 -11.96 12.77
C GLU A 117 11.67 -11.95 14.31
N VAL A 118 12.77 -12.41 14.93
CA VAL A 118 12.94 -12.36 16.39
C VAL A 118 12.94 -10.91 16.92
N ASP A 119 13.64 -10.01 16.23
CA ASP A 119 13.71 -8.59 16.63
C ASP A 119 12.33 -7.92 16.56
N ILE A 120 11.53 -8.22 15.52
CA ILE A 120 10.16 -7.73 15.37
C ILE A 120 9.27 -8.28 16.49
N GLU A 121 9.28 -9.59 16.75
CA GLU A 121 8.48 -10.20 17.82
C GLU A 121 8.78 -9.56 19.18
N GLN A 122 10.06 -9.36 19.48
CA GLN A 122 10.47 -8.72 20.73
C GLN A 122 9.99 -7.27 20.80
N GLN A 123 10.07 -6.52 19.70
CA GLN A 123 9.58 -5.15 19.64
C GLN A 123 8.05 -5.08 19.83
N GLU A 124 7.30 -5.97 19.20
CA GLU A 124 5.85 -6.07 19.33
C GLU A 124 5.44 -6.37 20.78
N GLU A 125 6.14 -7.29 21.45
CA GLU A 125 5.90 -7.60 22.86
C GLU A 125 6.17 -6.39 23.76
N GLN A 126 7.29 -5.67 23.56
CA GLN A 126 7.61 -4.46 24.31
C GLN A 126 6.56 -3.35 24.11
N HIS A 127 6.12 -3.16 22.86
CA HIS A 127 5.07 -2.19 22.55
C HIS A 127 3.74 -2.57 23.21
N SER A 128 3.36 -3.85 23.16
CA SER A 128 2.15 -4.38 23.80
C SER A 128 2.16 -4.13 25.31
N LEU A 129 3.27 -4.43 25.98
CA LEU A 129 3.45 -4.17 27.41
C LEU A 129 3.33 -2.67 27.74
N THR A 130 3.93 -1.81 26.92
CA THR A 130 3.90 -0.35 27.10
C THR A 130 2.48 0.19 26.94
N ILE A 131 1.74 -0.27 25.93
CA ILE A 131 0.34 0.09 25.71
C ILE A 131 -0.53 -0.36 26.89
N SER A 132 -0.32 -1.57 27.42
CA SER A 132 -1.07 -2.07 28.59
C SER A 132 -0.87 -1.17 29.81
N LYS A 133 0.38 -0.84 30.14
CA LYS A 133 0.71 0.04 31.28
C LYS A 133 0.08 1.43 31.14
N LEU A 134 0.14 2.02 29.94
CA LEU A 134 -0.49 3.31 29.66
C LEU A 134 -2.01 3.24 29.82
N LYS A 135 -2.63 2.19 29.29
CA LYS A 135 -4.07 1.96 29.41
C LYS A 135 -4.50 1.87 30.89
N GLU A 136 -3.83 1.04 31.68
CA GLU A 136 -4.09 0.92 33.12
C GLU A 136 -3.95 2.26 33.84
N SER A 137 -2.89 3.03 33.51
CA SER A 137 -2.70 4.35 34.10
C SER A 137 -3.83 5.33 33.75
N TYR A 138 -4.28 5.36 32.49
CA TYR A 138 -5.40 6.21 32.09
C TYR A 138 -6.73 5.78 32.68
N GLU A 139 -6.98 4.47 32.81
CA GLU A 139 -8.19 3.96 33.48
C GLU A 139 -8.27 4.43 34.93
N VAL A 140 -7.15 4.40 35.67
CA VAL A 140 -7.06 4.92 37.04
C VAL A 140 -7.30 6.43 37.10
N GLU A 141 -6.72 7.20 36.18
CA GLU A 141 -6.88 8.66 36.14
C GLU A 141 -8.32 9.07 35.81
N ILE A 142 -8.95 8.41 34.84
CA ILE A 142 -10.36 8.61 34.49
C ILE A 142 -11.26 8.34 35.70
N TRP A 143 -11.01 7.25 36.44
CA TRP A 143 -11.79 6.93 37.63
C TRP A 143 -11.67 8.00 38.73
N LYS A 144 -10.46 8.53 38.96
CA LYS A 144 -10.24 9.63 39.92
C LYS A 144 -11.00 10.89 39.52
N LEU A 145 -10.87 11.32 38.26
CA LEU A 145 -11.54 12.50 37.73
C LEU A 145 -13.08 12.37 37.77
N GLN A 146 -13.61 11.17 37.49
CA GLN A 146 -15.04 10.90 37.63
C GLN A 146 -15.51 11.03 39.08
N ASN A 147 -14.73 10.53 40.05
CA ASN A 147 -15.06 10.66 41.46
C ASN A 147 -15.05 12.13 41.92
N GLU A 148 -14.03 12.90 41.55
CA GLU A 148 -13.93 14.33 41.84
C GLU A 148 -15.09 15.13 41.23
N LEU A 149 -15.45 14.83 39.97
CA LEU A 149 -16.59 15.46 39.29
C LEU A 149 -17.91 15.20 40.02
N ASN A 150 -18.12 13.97 40.51
CA ASN A 150 -19.31 13.62 41.27
C ASN A 150 -19.37 14.36 42.61
N GLU A 151 -18.24 14.51 43.30
CA GLU A 151 -18.14 15.26 44.55
C GLU A 151 -18.45 16.75 44.34
N VAL A 152 -17.88 17.36 43.30
CA VAL A 152 -18.16 18.77 42.94
C VAL A 152 -19.62 18.98 42.58
N LYS A 153 -20.24 18.06 41.81
CA LYS A 153 -21.68 18.10 41.50
C LYS A 153 -22.52 18.05 42.78
N ALA A 154 -22.22 17.13 43.69
CA ALA A 154 -22.96 17.01 44.94
C ALA A 154 -22.87 18.29 45.79
N LYS A 155 -21.68 18.90 45.89
CA LYS A 155 -21.48 20.19 46.58
C LYS A 155 -22.27 21.32 45.90
N TYR A 156 -22.25 21.38 44.58
CA TYR A 156 -22.99 22.37 43.81
C TYR A 156 -24.51 22.25 44.03
N ASP A 157 -25.04 21.02 43.98
CA ASP A 157 -26.47 20.78 44.21
C ASP A 157 -26.90 21.14 45.63
N ALA A 158 -26.08 20.84 46.64
CA ALA A 158 -26.31 21.26 48.02
C ALA A 158 -26.34 22.80 48.16
N LEU A 159 -25.37 23.50 47.55
CA LEU A 159 -25.33 24.96 47.55
C LEU A 159 -26.57 25.56 46.87
N LYS A 160 -26.97 24.98 45.72
CA LYS A 160 -28.15 25.41 44.96
C LYS A 160 -29.44 25.27 45.76
N GLN A 161 -29.60 24.19 46.53
CA GLN A 161 -30.76 24.00 47.42
C GLN A 161 -30.80 25.06 48.53
N VAL A 162 -29.66 25.40 49.11
CA VAL A 162 -29.56 26.48 50.12
C VAL A 162 -29.93 27.84 49.51
N MET A 163 -29.41 28.18 48.33
CA MET A 163 -29.69 29.47 47.67
C MET A 163 -31.14 29.62 47.18
N THR A 164 -31.81 28.51 46.85
CA THR A 164 -33.21 28.54 46.36
C THR A 164 -34.25 28.46 47.49
N GLY A 165 -33.82 28.49 48.76
CA GLY A 165 -34.71 28.68 49.90
C GLY A 165 -35.63 27.51 50.24
N ARG A 166 -35.44 26.31 49.67
CA ARG A 166 -36.27 25.12 49.96
C ARG A 166 -35.84 24.33 51.21
N GLY A 167 -35.08 24.94 52.11
CA GLY A 167 -34.72 24.35 53.41
C GLY A 167 -35.90 24.43 54.39
N LYS A 168 -36.46 23.26 54.74
CA LYS A 168 -37.47 23.00 55.79
C LYS A 168 -37.79 24.20 56.69
N SER A 169 -38.94 24.85 56.46
CA SER A 169 -39.56 25.77 57.40
C SER A 169 -39.97 25.01 58.67
N ALA A 170 -39.37 25.38 59.80
CA ALA A 170 -39.75 24.91 61.12
C ALA A 170 -41.19 25.33 61.44
N GLU A 171 -42.05 24.35 61.75
CA GLU A 171 -43.37 24.59 62.33
C GLU A 171 -43.20 25.11 63.77
N LEU A 172 -43.36 26.42 63.96
CA LEU A 172 -43.66 27.00 65.26
C LEU A 172 -45.18 26.92 65.48
N GLY A 173 -45.63 25.79 66.04
CA GLY A 173 -47.03 25.54 66.40
C GLY A 173 -47.33 25.85 67.87
N GLY A 174 -47.79 27.07 68.13
CA GLY A 174 -48.81 27.47 69.11
C GLY A 174 -48.76 26.92 70.55
N GLU A 175 -48.34 27.78 71.48
CA GLU A 175 -48.60 27.67 72.91
C GLU A 175 -50.12 27.79 73.20
N ARG A 176 -50.74 26.73 73.75
CA ARG A 176 -52.13 26.76 74.26
C ARG A 176 -52.13 27.11 75.75
N LEU A 177 -52.83 28.19 76.11
CA LEU A 177 -53.25 28.50 77.47
C LEU A 177 -54.35 27.52 77.95
N PRO A 178 -54.39 27.12 79.23
CA PRO A 178 -55.39 26.21 79.75
C PRO A 178 -56.64 26.96 80.25
N ASP A 179 -57.82 26.52 79.81
CA ASP A 179 -59.10 26.96 80.38
C ASP A 179 -59.38 26.29 81.74
N LYS A 180 -59.86 27.11 82.69
CA LYS A 180 -60.27 26.73 84.05
C LYS A 180 -61.59 25.93 84.04
N PRO A 181 -61.78 24.97 84.97
CA PRO A 181 -63.05 24.26 85.10
C PRO A 181 -64.03 25.00 86.03
N SER A 182 -65.33 24.79 85.80
CA SER A 182 -66.42 24.90 86.79
C SER A 182 -67.06 23.54 86.95
#